data_AF-A0A484FL65-F1
#
_entry.id   AF-A0A484FL65-F1
#
_cell.length_a   1.000
_cell.length_b   1.000
_cell.length_c   1.000
_cell.angle_alpha   90.00
_cell.angle_beta   90.00
_cell.angle_gamma   90.00
#
_symmetry.space_group_name_H-M   'P 1'
#
loop_
_entity.id
_entity.type
_entity.pdbx_description
1 polymer ?
#
loop_
_entity_poly.entity_id
_entity_poly.type
_entity_poly.pdbx_seq_one_letter_code
_entity_poly.pdbx_strand_id
1 'polypeptide(L)'
;MIDCEATLEDHNPFSYEQEFAALGGIKDNQIVGWTPVVEDEVGIEKLNPFYKSEIYSNMGHGGAQRGLAAFPPDHTAWDEEPWARFRRCSRLPGRSRLSADQSCSLAQSDRQAGEEYMDYVEAVCPRC
;
A
#
# COMPACT_ATOMS: atom_id res chain seq x y z
N MET A 1 -7.15 -1.61 -1.73
CA MET A 1 -6.80 -0.26 -1.23
C MET A 1 -6.13 -0.38 0.13
N ILE A 2 -5.11 0.43 0.39
CA ILE A 2 -4.30 0.43 1.60
C ILE A 2 -4.72 1.61 2.45
N ASP A 3 -5.00 1.37 3.73
CA ASP A 3 -5.27 2.42 4.70
C ASP A 3 -3.96 3.15 5.04
N CYS A 4 -3.82 4.42 4.64
CA CYS A 4 -2.58 5.18 4.84
C CYS A 4 -2.29 5.41 6.32
N GLU A 5 -3.31 5.77 7.09
CA GLU A 5 -3.18 6.06 8.52
C GLU A 5 -2.80 4.81 9.29
N ALA A 6 -3.52 3.71 9.09
CA ALA A 6 -3.22 2.46 9.80
C ALA A 6 -1.89 1.83 9.38
N THR A 7 -1.35 2.21 8.21
CA THR A 7 -0.06 1.73 7.68
C THR A 7 1.12 2.55 8.20
N LEU A 8 0.99 3.87 8.25
CA LEU A 8 2.08 4.80 8.58
C LEU A 8 2.03 5.31 10.04
N GLU A 9 0.87 5.25 10.68
CA GLU A 9 0.62 5.70 12.06
C GLU A 9 1.26 7.06 12.35
N ASP A 10 2.07 7.18 13.41
CA ASP A 10 2.71 8.42 13.84
C ASP A 10 3.65 9.04 12.77
N HIS A 11 3.98 8.29 11.71
CA HIS A 11 4.73 8.78 10.56
C HIS A 11 3.85 9.26 9.40
N ASN A 12 2.53 9.25 9.53
CA ASN A 12 1.61 9.84 8.55
C ASN A 12 1.56 11.37 8.71
N PRO A 13 2.05 12.16 7.73
CA PRO A 13 1.99 13.62 7.81
C PRO A 13 0.57 14.19 7.73
N PHE A 14 -0.39 13.40 7.23
CA PHE A 14 -1.74 13.83 6.91
C PHE A 14 -2.80 12.88 7.48
N SER A 15 -2.65 12.48 8.74
CA SER A 15 -3.59 11.57 9.44
C SER A 15 -5.05 12.03 9.42
N TYR A 16 -5.28 13.35 9.34
CA TYR A 16 -6.62 13.93 9.28
C TYR A 16 -7.33 13.71 7.93
N GLU A 17 -6.62 13.33 6.86
CA GLU A 17 -7.20 13.15 5.51
C GLU A 17 -7.92 11.81 5.36
N GLN A 18 -7.68 10.84 6.25
CA GLN A 18 -8.30 9.50 6.23
C GLN A 18 -8.13 8.82 4.85
N GLU A 19 -6.94 8.96 4.26
CA GLU A 19 -6.65 8.51 2.90
C GLU A 19 -6.59 6.98 2.78
N PHE A 20 -7.10 6.48 1.65
CA PHE A 20 -6.84 5.12 1.18
C PHE A 20 -6.11 5.14 -0.17
N ALA A 21 -4.91 4.58 -0.21
CA ALA A 21 -4.11 4.49 -1.42
C ALA A 21 -4.45 3.24 -2.24
N ALA A 22 -4.54 3.38 -3.57
CA ALA A 22 -4.69 2.27 -4.50
C ALA A 22 -3.32 1.91 -5.12
N LEU A 23 -2.63 0.93 -4.54
CA LEU A 23 -1.39 0.42 -5.13
C LEU A 23 -1.68 -0.17 -6.53
N GLY A 24 -0.96 0.31 -7.54
CA GLY A 24 -1.23 -0.05 -8.95
C GLY A 24 -2.37 0.73 -9.61
N GLY A 25 -3.01 1.66 -8.90
CA GLY A 25 -4.11 2.49 -9.40
C GLY A 25 -5.50 1.88 -9.18
N ILE A 26 -6.53 2.64 -9.54
CA ILE A 26 -7.94 2.22 -9.50
C ILE A 26 -8.31 1.73 -10.90
N LYS A 27 -8.81 0.49 -10.99
CA LYS A 27 -9.22 -0.10 -12.26
C LYS A 27 -10.57 0.46 -12.72
N ASP A 28 -10.78 0.51 -14.03
CA ASP A 28 -12.01 1.03 -14.62
C ASP A 28 -13.26 0.28 -14.13
N ASN A 29 -13.15 -1.04 -13.98
CA ASN A 29 -14.22 -1.91 -13.49
C ASN A 29 -14.52 -1.76 -11.99
N GLN A 30 -13.67 -1.05 -11.24
CA GLN A 30 -13.82 -0.78 -9.80
C GLN A 30 -14.54 0.55 -9.54
N ILE A 31 -14.51 1.48 -10.50
CA ILE A 31 -15.15 2.79 -10.39
C ILE A 31 -16.66 2.63 -10.51
N VAL A 32 -17.42 3.00 -9.46
CA VAL A 32 -18.89 2.93 -9.46
C VAL A 32 -19.50 3.96 -10.41
N GLY A 33 -18.95 5.16 -10.43
CA GLY A 33 -19.44 6.28 -11.21
C GLY A 33 -18.60 7.54 -10.97
N TRP A 34 -19.07 8.67 -11.49
CA TRP A 34 -18.45 9.97 -11.27
C TRP A 34 -19.48 11.09 -11.27
N THR A 35 -19.22 12.12 -10.47
CA THR A 35 -20.06 13.31 -10.40
C THR A 35 -19.29 14.51 -10.96
N PRO A 36 -19.82 15.20 -11.98
CA PRO A 36 -19.15 16.39 -12.53
C PRO A 36 -19.23 17.54 -11.52
N VAL A 37 -18.15 18.31 -11.43
CA VAL A 37 -18.07 19.58 -10.69
C VAL A 37 -17.72 20.69 -11.66
N VAL A 38 -18.58 21.70 -11.78
CA VAL A 38 -18.41 22.85 -12.69
C VAL A 38 -18.67 24.12 -11.89
N GLU A 39 -17.70 25.04 -11.84
CA GLU A 39 -17.82 26.29 -11.07
C GLU A 39 -18.33 26.08 -9.63
N ASP A 40 -17.78 25.07 -8.94
CA ASP A 40 -18.17 24.65 -7.59
C ASP A 40 -19.59 24.06 -7.45
N GLU A 41 -20.34 23.89 -8.55
CA GLU A 41 -21.62 23.18 -8.56
C GLU A 41 -21.45 21.68 -8.78
N VAL A 42 -22.01 20.88 -7.87
CA VAL A 42 -22.01 19.42 -7.93
C VAL A 42 -23.22 18.94 -8.76
N GLY A 43 -22.94 18.27 -9.88
CA GLY A 43 -23.96 17.75 -10.78
C GLY A 43 -24.58 16.42 -10.34
N ILE A 44 -25.26 15.75 -11.27
CA ILE A 44 -25.83 14.41 -11.06
C ILE A 44 -24.76 13.34 -11.32
N GLU A 45 -24.68 12.36 -10.42
CA GLU A 45 -23.81 11.18 -10.58
C GLU A 45 -24.11 10.42 -11.87
N LYS A 46 -23.05 10.07 -12.60
CA LYS A 46 -23.10 9.21 -13.79
C LYS A 46 -22.52 7.85 -13.42
N LEU A 47 -23.34 6.81 -13.49
CA LEU A 47 -22.91 5.45 -13.23
C LEU A 47 -21.99 4.93 -14.34
N ASN A 48 -20.96 4.20 -13.94
CA ASN A 48 -20.02 3.57 -14.87
C ASN A 48 -20.60 2.24 -15.38
N PRO A 49 -20.87 2.09 -16.69
CA PRO A 49 -21.39 0.84 -17.23
C PRO A 49 -20.41 -0.34 -17.14
N PHE A 50 -19.12 -0.07 -16.89
CA PHE A 50 -18.08 -1.09 -16.74
C PHE A 50 -17.91 -1.58 -15.29
N TYR A 51 -18.59 -0.95 -14.31
CA TYR A 51 -18.51 -1.35 -12.91
C TYR A 51 -18.95 -2.81 -12.71
N LYS A 52 -18.14 -3.58 -11.99
CA LYS A 52 -18.39 -5.01 -11.70
C LYS A 52 -18.89 -5.20 -10.26
N SER A 53 -20.18 -4.93 -10.07
CA SER A 53 -20.83 -5.05 -8.75
C SER A 53 -20.67 -6.43 -8.12
N GLU A 54 -20.67 -7.49 -8.91
CA GLU A 54 -20.50 -8.88 -8.48
C GLU A 54 -19.11 -9.17 -7.88
N ILE A 55 -18.10 -8.37 -8.23
CA ILE A 55 -16.74 -8.45 -7.68
C ILE A 55 -16.63 -7.54 -6.45
N TYR A 56 -17.06 -6.28 -6.60
CA TYR A 56 -16.67 -5.22 -5.66
C TYR A 56 -17.71 -4.88 -4.58
N SER A 57 -18.99 -5.24 -4.75
CA SER A 57 -20.07 -4.81 -3.83
C SER A 57 -19.89 -5.28 -2.38
N ASN A 58 -19.21 -6.41 -2.17
CA ASN A 58 -18.91 -6.97 -0.84
C ASN A 58 -17.40 -6.96 -0.53
N MET A 59 -16.59 -6.29 -1.34
CA MET A 59 -15.14 -6.24 -1.16
C MET A 59 -14.78 -5.07 -0.24
N GLY A 60 -14.14 -5.38 0.89
CA GLY A 60 -13.58 -4.36 1.79
C GLY A 60 -12.25 -3.79 1.28
N HIS A 61 -11.73 -2.79 1.96
CA HIS A 61 -10.35 -2.35 1.75
C HIS A 61 -9.35 -3.38 2.29
N GLY A 62 -8.10 -3.29 1.83
CA GLY A 62 -6.99 -4.15 2.25
C GLY A 62 -6.41 -3.80 3.63
N GLY A 63 -6.88 -2.71 4.26
CA GLY A 63 -6.44 -2.29 5.59
C GLY A 63 -4.97 -1.87 5.62
N ALA A 64 -4.35 -2.02 6.79
CA ALA A 64 -2.95 -1.66 7.00
C ALA A 64 -1.98 -2.59 6.27
N GLN A 65 -1.03 -2.02 5.52
CA GLN A 65 0.01 -2.75 4.81
C GLN A 65 1.41 -2.26 5.23
N ARG A 66 1.77 -2.49 6.50
CA ARG A 66 3.00 -2.00 7.13
C ARG A 66 4.29 -2.44 6.43
N GLY A 67 4.30 -3.60 5.78
CA GLY A 67 5.43 -4.04 4.95
C GLY A 67 5.61 -3.26 3.65
N LEU A 68 4.62 -2.44 3.27
CA LEU A 68 4.62 -1.57 2.10
C LEU A 68 4.68 -0.08 2.48
N ALA A 69 5.02 0.24 3.74
CA ALA A 69 5.16 1.62 4.21
C ALA A 69 6.24 2.40 3.46
N ALA A 70 7.19 1.71 2.83
CA ALA A 70 8.22 2.29 1.97
C ALA A 70 9.04 3.42 2.63
N PHE A 71 9.24 3.34 3.95
CA PHE A 71 10.15 4.24 4.63
C PHE A 71 11.57 4.07 4.06
N PRO A 72 12.37 5.15 4.00
CA PRO A 72 13.78 5.05 3.63
C PRO A 72 14.50 3.92 4.39
N PRO A 73 15.49 3.23 3.79
CA PRO A 73 16.11 2.06 4.42
C PRO A 73 16.73 2.31 5.80
N ASP A 74 17.14 3.55 6.08
CA ASP A 74 17.74 4.02 7.32
C ASP A 74 16.74 4.73 8.26
N HIS A 75 15.46 4.73 7.93
CA HIS A 75 14.41 5.35 8.74
C HIS A 75 14.15 4.57 10.04
N THR A 76 13.98 5.29 11.17
CA THR A 76 13.86 4.68 12.51
C THR A 76 12.63 3.79 12.66
N ALA A 77 11.55 4.09 11.94
CA ALA A 77 10.33 3.28 11.91
C ALA A 77 10.62 1.78 11.69
N TRP A 78 11.64 1.43 10.87
CA TRP A 78 12.00 0.03 10.65
C TRP A 78 12.54 -0.69 11.88
N ASP A 79 12.91 0.02 12.94
CA ASP A 79 13.32 -0.53 14.23
C ASP A 79 12.22 -0.47 15.29
N GLU A 80 11.05 0.07 14.93
CA GLU A 80 9.90 0.26 15.80
C GLU A 80 8.78 -0.72 15.45
N GLU A 81 8.08 -1.25 16.46
CA GLU A 81 6.87 -2.01 16.19
C GLU A 81 5.78 -1.03 15.71
N PRO A 82 4.98 -1.42 14.69
CA PRO A 82 4.89 -2.77 14.12
C PRO A 82 5.67 -2.99 12.82
N TRP A 83 6.47 -2.04 12.34
CA TRP A 83 7.23 -2.19 11.08
C TRP A 83 8.48 -3.05 11.23
N ALA A 84 9.04 -3.16 12.43
CA ALA A 84 10.23 -3.96 12.74
C ALA A 84 10.16 -5.40 12.23
N ARG A 85 8.98 -6.03 12.27
CA ARG A 85 8.77 -7.40 11.74
C ARG A 85 8.91 -7.52 10.22
N PHE A 86 8.78 -6.41 9.48
CA PHE A 86 8.88 -6.36 8.03
C PHE A 86 10.26 -5.91 7.55
N ARG A 87 11.15 -5.50 8.46
CA ARG A 87 12.55 -5.16 8.15
C ARG A 87 13.25 -6.42 7.61
N ARG A 88 13.44 -6.49 6.30
CA ARG A 88 14.18 -7.59 5.66
C ARG A 88 15.67 -7.23 5.63
N CYS A 89 16.52 -7.92 6.39
CA CYS A 89 17.96 -7.72 6.30
C CYS A 89 18.59 -8.68 5.30
N SER A 90 19.30 -8.16 4.29
CA SER A 90 20.15 -9.00 3.45
C SER A 90 21.37 -9.46 4.25
N ARG A 91 21.52 -10.78 4.47
CA ARG A 91 22.78 -11.32 4.98
C ARG A 91 23.80 -11.22 3.85
N LEU A 92 24.75 -10.28 3.95
CA LEU A 92 25.92 -10.27 3.08
C LEU A 92 26.64 -11.63 3.20
N PRO A 93 26.79 -12.42 2.12
CA PRO A 93 27.51 -13.68 2.20
C PRO A 93 29.00 -13.39 2.44
N GLY A 94 29.52 -13.80 3.61
CA GLY A 94 30.96 -13.86 3.86
C GLY A 94 31.55 -12.98 4.97
N ARG A 95 30.77 -12.28 5.81
CA ARG A 95 31.34 -11.56 6.97
C ARG A 95 31.15 -12.31 8.30
N SER A 96 32.28 -12.59 8.93
CA SER A 96 32.45 -13.28 10.22
C SER A 96 31.64 -12.63 11.35
N ARG A 97 31.26 -13.45 12.34
CA ARG A 97 30.35 -13.21 13.48
C ARG A 97 30.81 -12.16 14.52
N LEU A 98 31.51 -11.10 14.15
CA LEU A 98 32.10 -10.14 15.08
C LEU A 98 32.07 -8.70 14.53
N SER A 99 30.88 -8.14 14.37
CA SER A 99 30.58 -6.70 14.47
C SER A 99 29.07 -6.53 14.34
N ALA A 100 28.42 -6.23 15.46
CA ALA A 100 26.99 -5.94 15.55
C ALA A 100 26.67 -4.53 15.06
N ASP A 101 27.14 -4.22 13.85
CA ASP A 101 26.79 -3.01 13.13
C ASP A 101 26.38 -3.42 11.71
N GLN A 102 25.42 -4.36 11.68
CA GLN A 102 24.80 -4.80 10.46
C GLN A 102 23.91 -3.65 10.00
N SER A 103 24.46 -2.78 9.16
CA SER A 103 23.69 -1.84 8.35
C SER A 103 22.70 -2.67 7.51
N CYS A 104 21.53 -2.89 8.06
CA CYS A 104 20.46 -3.62 7.44
C CYS A 104 19.82 -2.67 6.43
N SER A 105 20.25 -2.75 5.17
CA SER A 105 19.45 -2.23 4.07
C SER A 105 18.33 -3.23 3.80
N LEU A 106 17.14 -2.71 3.47
CA LEU A 106 16.01 -3.54 3.02
C LEU A 106 16.52 -4.55 1.98
N ALA A 107 16.25 -5.84 2.20
CA ALA A 107 16.72 -6.93 1.35
C ALA A 107 16.12 -6.88 -0.06
N GLN A 108 15.07 -6.07 -0.25
CA GLN A 108 14.39 -5.81 -1.51
C GLN A 108 14.03 -4.32 -1.61
N SER A 109 13.89 -3.83 -2.84
CA SER A 109 13.40 -2.48 -3.09
C SER A 109 11.89 -2.35 -2.82
N ASP A 110 11.40 -1.15 -2.53
CA ASP A 110 9.96 -0.89 -2.36
C ASP A 110 9.16 -1.28 -3.60
N ARG A 111 9.75 -1.07 -4.78
CA ARG A 111 9.17 -1.52 -6.06
C ARG A 111 8.95 -3.02 -6.09
N GLN A 112 9.96 -3.80 -5.71
CA GLN A 112 9.85 -5.26 -5.67
C GLN A 112 8.80 -5.71 -4.64
N ALA A 113 8.75 -5.06 -3.46
CA ALA A 113 7.72 -5.35 -2.46
C ALA A 113 6.31 -5.09 -3.02
N GLY A 114 6.14 -3.99 -3.75
CA GLY A 114 4.90 -3.65 -4.43
C GLY A 114 4.53 -4.66 -5.53
N GLU A 115 5.49 -5.07 -6.36
CA GLU A 115 5.30 -6.08 -7.40
C GLU A 115 4.86 -7.44 -6.80
N GLU A 116 5.54 -7.92 -5.75
CA GLU A 116 5.16 -9.15 -5.02
C GLU A 116 3.74 -9.06 -4.45
N TYR A 117 3.33 -7.90 -3.93
CA TYR A 117 1.99 -7.68 -3.43
C TYR A 117 0.95 -7.69 -4.56
N MET A 118 1.25 -7.05 -5.71
CA MET A 118 0.34 -7.06 -6.85
C MET A 118 0.16 -8.46 -7.43
N ASP A 119 1.23 -9.27 -7.48
CA ASP A 119 1.15 -10.68 -7.87
C ASP A 119 0.25 -11.48 -6.93
N TYR A 120 0.35 -11.24 -5.62
CA TYR A 120 -0.55 -11.84 -4.63
C TYR A 120 -2.02 -11.42 -4.84
N VAL A 121 -2.27 -10.13 -5.09
CA VAL A 121 -3.63 -9.61 -5.34
C VAL A 121 -4.24 -10.27 -6.57
N GLU A 122 -3.50 -10.34 -7.68
CA GLU A 122 -3.99 -10.99 -8.92
C GLU A 122 -4.21 -12.49 -8.71
N ALA A 123 -3.39 -13.16 -7.90
CA ALA A 123 -3.59 -14.58 -7.58
C ALA A 123 -4.86 -14.84 -6.74
N VAL A 124 -5.20 -13.92 -5.83
CA VAL A 124 -6.39 -14.03 -4.97
C VAL A 124 -7.66 -13.61 -5.72
N CYS A 125 -7.57 -12.58 -6.56
CA CYS A 125 -8.69 -11.99 -7.26
C CYS A 125 -8.32 -11.77 -8.74
N PRO A 126 -8.30 -12.83 -9.55
CA PRO A 126 -7.92 -12.71 -10.96
C PRO A 126 -8.90 -11.81 -11.69
N ARG A 127 -8.39 -10.78 -12.39
CA ARG A 127 -9.20 -9.79 -13.13
C ARG A 127 -10.15 -8.94 -12.29
N CYS A 128 -9.96 -8.94 -10.97
CA CYS A 128 -10.23 -7.76 -10.17
C CYS A 128 -9.08 -6.84 -10.54
#